data_AF-A0A2M9XWD3-F1
#
_entry.id   AF-A0A2M9XWD3-F1
#
_cell.length_a   1.000
_cell.length_b   1.000
_cell.length_c   1.000
_cell.angle_alpha   90.00
_cell.angle_beta   90.00
_cell.angle_gamma   90.00
#
_symmetry.space_group_name_H-M   'P 1'
#
loop_
_entity.id
_entity.type
_entity.pdbx_description
1 polymer ?
#
loop_
_entity_poly.entity_id
_entity_poly.type
_entity_poly.pdbx_seq_one_letter_code
_entity_poly.pdbx_strand_id
1 'polypeptide(L)'
;MADQKANILIAASFVILSLALGFLQRGTYVTGIVLLMGFIAIAASLAIFAVMPLSRPDKIRKKNPLFFGDFAADDEETFFKNVEAALETDASLYKAISFDIYQMGKTIYFTKYRYIRWSYRFFLAGFFSGGTLIVFESIGWIPSLIRG
;
A
#
# COMPACT_ATOMS: atom_id res chain seq x y z
N MET A 1 -0.40 -7.27 9.87
CA MET A 1 -0.85 -8.16 8.78
C MET A 1 -0.92 -7.47 7.42
N ALA A 2 -1.47 -6.25 7.30
CA ALA A 2 -1.48 -5.51 6.03
C ALA A 2 -0.06 -5.25 5.47
N ASP A 3 0.87 -4.85 6.34
CA ASP A 3 2.27 -4.60 5.96
C ASP A 3 2.95 -5.86 5.40
N GLN A 4 2.64 -7.04 5.94
CA GLN A 4 3.16 -8.31 5.44
C GLN A 4 2.64 -8.64 4.04
N LYS A 5 1.34 -8.41 3.76
CA LYS A 5 0.77 -8.60 2.42
C LYS A 5 1.37 -7.64 1.40
N ALA A 6 1.63 -6.40 1.80
CA ALA A 6 2.27 -5.41 0.95
C ALA A 6 3.74 -5.79 0.65
N ASN A 7 4.50 -6.26 1.65
CA ASN A 7 5.88 -6.70 1.46
C ASN A 7 6.00 -7.89 0.51
N ILE A 8 5.08 -8.87 0.59
CA ILE A 8 5.03 -9.98 -0.38
C ILE A 8 4.78 -9.47 -1.80
N LEU A 9 3.86 -8.50 -1.95
CA LEU A 9 3.52 -7.95 -3.26
C LEU A 9 4.67 -7.13 -3.86
N ILE A 10 5.41 -6.38 -3.05
CA ILE A 10 6.63 -5.67 -3.48
C ILE A 10 7.68 -6.67 -3.96
N ALA A 11 7.93 -7.74 -3.20
CA ALA A 11 8.89 -8.76 -3.58
C ALA A 11 8.51 -9.45 -4.90
N ALA A 12 7.24 -9.82 -5.06
CA ALA A 12 6.73 -10.42 -6.30
C ALA A 12 6.88 -9.46 -7.51
N SER A 13 6.51 -8.19 -7.34
CA SER A 13 6.69 -7.17 -8.39
C SER A 13 8.15 -7.00 -8.78
N PHE A 14 9.08 -7.01 -7.82
CA PHE A 14 10.51 -6.90 -8.10
C PHE A 14 11.05 -8.09 -8.91
N VAL A 15 10.64 -9.31 -8.57
CA VAL A 15 11.02 -10.52 -9.33
C VAL A 15 10.50 -10.43 -10.77
N ILE A 16 9.24 -10.08 -10.97
CA ILE A 16 8.67 -10.01 -12.33
C ILE A 16 9.32 -8.89 -13.14
N LEU A 17 9.57 -7.71 -12.55
CA LEU A 17 10.28 -6.62 -13.22
C LEU A 17 11.70 -7.02 -13.62
N SER A 18 12.42 -7.71 -12.74
CA SER A 18 13.77 -8.20 -13.03
C SER A 18 13.77 -9.18 -14.22
N LEU A 19 12.83 -10.12 -14.25
CA LEU A 19 12.68 -11.05 -15.38
C LEU A 19 12.26 -10.33 -16.67
N ALA A 20 11.29 -9.41 -16.58
CA ALA A 20 10.80 -8.62 -17.70
C ALA A 20 11.92 -7.79 -18.36
N LEU A 21 12.80 -7.17 -17.56
CA LEU A 21 13.98 -6.47 -18.06
C LEU A 21 14.92 -7.40 -18.84
N GLY A 22 15.13 -8.62 -18.36
CA GLY A 22 15.95 -9.63 -19.05
C GLY A 22 15.39 -10.02 -20.42
N PHE A 23 14.06 -10.11 -20.55
CA PHE A 23 13.42 -10.37 -21.85
C PHE A 23 13.41 -9.13 -22.76
N LEU A 24 13.27 -7.93 -22.19
CA LEU A 24 13.31 -6.67 -22.93
C LEU A 24 14.65 -6.47 -23.63
N GLN A 25 15.76 -6.78 -22.95
CA GLN A 25 17.12 -6.69 -23.51
C GLN A 25 17.35 -7.64 -24.70
N ARG A 26 16.58 -8.73 -24.78
CA ARG A 26 16.66 -9.69 -25.90
C ARG A 26 15.85 -9.24 -27.13
N GLY A 27 15.09 -8.14 -27.02
CA GLY A 27 14.29 -7.61 -28.13
C GLY A 27 13.07 -8.45 -28.52
N THR A 28 12.72 -9.46 -27.72
CA THR A 28 11.55 -10.32 -27.96
C THR A 28 10.34 -9.81 -27.21
N TYR A 29 9.17 -9.77 -27.84
CA TYR A 29 7.87 -9.43 -27.21
C TYR A 29 7.84 -8.07 -26.50
N VAL A 30 8.50 -7.08 -27.11
CA VAL A 30 8.78 -5.78 -26.47
C VAL A 30 7.51 -5.06 -26.06
N THR A 31 6.45 -5.07 -26.89
CA THR A 31 5.21 -4.35 -26.56
C THR A 31 4.51 -4.98 -25.36
N GLY A 32 4.44 -6.33 -25.30
CA GLY A 32 3.81 -7.02 -24.18
C GLY A 32 4.58 -6.86 -22.87
N ILE A 33 5.91 -6.90 -22.94
CA ILE A 33 6.80 -6.74 -21.77
C ILE A 33 6.76 -5.31 -21.24
N VAL A 34 6.81 -4.29 -22.10
CA VAL A 34 6.75 -2.89 -21.66
C VAL A 34 5.41 -2.59 -20.98
N LEU A 35 4.31 -3.10 -21.53
CA LEU A 35 2.99 -2.97 -20.90
C LEU A 35 2.98 -3.64 -19.51
N LEU A 36 3.45 -4.89 -19.42
CA LEU A 36 3.56 -5.63 -18.17
C LEU A 36 4.37 -4.85 -17.13
N MET A 37 5.55 -4.35 -17.51
CA MET A 37 6.41 -3.57 -16.64
C MET A 37 5.73 -2.30 -16.13
N GLY A 38 5.00 -1.59 -16.98
CA GLY A 38 4.26 -0.38 -16.58
C GLY A 38 3.22 -0.66 -15.50
N PHE A 39 2.40 -1.71 -15.68
CA PHE A 39 1.40 -2.09 -14.68
C PHE A 39 2.02 -2.56 -13.36
N ILE A 40 3.10 -3.36 -13.44
CA ILE A 40 3.77 -3.87 -12.24
C ILE A 40 4.49 -2.76 -11.49
N ALA A 41 5.07 -1.78 -12.19
CA ALA A 41 5.65 -0.60 -11.57
C ALA A 41 4.58 0.19 -10.79
N ILE A 42 3.40 0.44 -11.38
CA ILE A 42 2.28 1.11 -10.70
C ILE A 42 1.82 0.30 -9.48
N ALA A 43 1.68 -1.02 -9.62
CA ALA A 43 1.31 -1.90 -8.53
C ALA A 43 2.34 -1.84 -7.38
N ALA A 44 3.64 -1.92 -7.69
CA ALA A 44 4.71 -1.81 -6.71
C ALA A 44 4.69 -0.46 -5.99
N SER A 45 4.54 0.65 -6.70
CA SER A 45 4.42 1.98 -6.10
C SER A 45 3.24 2.06 -5.14
N LEU A 46 2.07 1.53 -5.51
CA LEU A 46 0.90 1.47 -4.65
C LEU A 46 1.13 0.61 -3.40
N ALA A 47 1.86 -0.50 -3.52
CA ALA A 47 2.21 -1.34 -2.38
C ALA A 47 3.18 -0.61 -1.43
N ILE A 48 4.17 0.12 -1.96
CA ILE A 48 5.09 0.94 -1.17
C ILE A 48 4.33 2.04 -0.41
N PHE A 49 3.39 2.74 -1.08
CA PHE A 49 2.54 3.73 -0.41
C PHE A 49 1.67 3.12 0.70
N ALA A 50 1.31 1.84 0.62
CA ALA A 50 0.57 1.17 1.69
C ALA A 50 1.42 0.91 2.94
N VAL A 51 2.74 0.72 2.77
CA VAL A 51 3.69 0.48 3.87
C VAL A 51 4.24 1.80 4.43
N MET A 52 4.27 2.87 3.63
CA MET A 52 4.73 4.18 4.07
C MET A 52 3.87 4.71 5.24
N PRO A 53 4.49 5.17 6.34
CA PRO A 53 3.77 5.68 7.50
C PRO A 53 3.19 7.08 7.21
N LEU A 54 2.10 7.16 6.44
CA LEU A 54 1.33 8.41 6.30
C LEU A 54 0.37 8.54 7.48
N SER A 55 0.87 9.05 8.60
CA SER A 55 0.01 9.56 9.67
C SER A 55 -0.48 10.95 9.28
N ARG A 56 -1.72 11.05 8.79
CA ARG A 56 -2.39 12.35 8.65
C ARG A 56 -3.23 12.60 9.90
N PRO A 57 -2.93 13.65 10.70
CA PRO A 57 -3.76 13.99 11.84
C PRO A 57 -5.16 14.39 11.35
N ASP A 58 -6.17 13.65 11.79
CA ASP A 58 -7.57 13.92 11.47
C ASP A 58 -8.06 15.07 12.37
N LYS A 59 -7.92 16.31 11.89
CA LYS A 59 -8.20 17.54 12.66
C LYS A 59 -9.63 17.66 13.20
N ILE A 60 -10.56 16.83 12.71
CA ILE A 60 -12.00 16.88 13.03
C ILE A 60 -12.37 15.82 14.10
N ARG A 61 -11.46 14.90 14.44
CA ARG A 61 -11.75 13.81 15.36
C ARG A 61 -11.59 14.23 16.83
N LYS A 62 -12.42 13.64 17.70
CA LYS A 62 -12.26 13.74 19.16
C LYS A 62 -10.91 13.13 19.54
N LYS A 63 -9.99 13.96 20.04
CA LYS A 63 -8.66 13.53 20.47
C LYS A 63 -8.78 12.45 21.55
N ASN A 64 -7.99 11.39 21.43
CA ASN A 64 -7.83 10.39 22.47
C ASN A 64 -6.43 10.50 23.06
N PRO A 65 -6.29 10.78 24.37
CA PRO A 65 -4.97 10.98 24.99
C PRO A 65 -4.05 9.74 24.91
N LEU A 66 -4.64 8.56 24.72
CA LEU A 66 -3.90 7.31 24.57
C LEU A 66 -3.52 6.99 23.10
N PHE A 67 -4.05 7.71 22.11
CA PHE A 67 -3.81 7.42 20.70
C PHE A 67 -2.56 8.15 20.17
N PHE A 68 -1.63 7.37 19.63
CA PHE A 68 -0.35 7.88 19.10
C PHE A 68 -0.48 9.07 18.15
N GLY A 69 -1.46 9.04 17.24
CA GLY A 69 -1.64 10.12 16.28
C GLY A 69 -2.08 11.46 16.89
N ASP A 70 -2.62 11.45 18.11
CA ASP A 70 -3.10 12.65 18.80
C ASP A 70 -2.07 13.18 19.80
N PHE A 71 -1.42 12.29 20.58
CA PHE A 71 -0.42 12.71 21.58
C PHE A 71 0.98 12.95 21.01
N ALA A 72 1.33 12.39 19.85
CA ALA A 72 2.68 12.58 19.28
C ALA A 72 3.02 14.04 18.94
N ALA A 73 2.01 14.92 18.93
CA ALA A 73 2.17 16.36 18.73
C ALA A 73 2.08 17.18 20.03
N ASP A 74 1.77 16.55 21.17
CA ASP A 74 1.64 17.21 22.46
C ASP A 74 2.98 17.16 23.22
N ASP A 75 3.24 18.14 24.11
CA ASP A 75 4.39 18.12 25.02
C ASP A 75 4.17 17.12 26.18
N GLU A 76 5.26 16.77 26.88
CA GLU A 76 5.24 15.76 27.94
C GLU A 76 4.28 16.12 29.09
N GLU A 77 4.25 17.39 29.52
CA GLU A 77 3.38 17.84 30.61
C GLU A 77 1.90 17.77 30.21
N THR A 78 1.58 18.23 29.00
CA THR A 78 0.24 18.12 28.40
C THR A 78 -0.18 16.66 28.26
N PHE A 79 0.73 15.77 27.86
CA PHE A 79 0.46 14.33 27.80
C PHE A 79 0.09 13.75 29.16
N PHE A 80 0.93 13.98 30.19
CA PHE A 80 0.68 13.46 31.54
C PHE A 80 -0.66 13.97 32.10
N LYS A 81 -0.95 15.26 31.96
CA LYS A 81 -2.22 15.86 32.40
C LYS A 81 -3.43 15.22 31.72
N ASN A 82 -3.33 14.96 30.42
CA ASN A 82 -4.41 14.35 29.65
C ASN A 82 -4.62 12.86 30.01
N VAL A 83 -3.55 12.15 30.35
CA VAL A 83 -3.61 10.75 30.82
C VAL A 83 -4.18 10.69 32.24
N GLU A 84 -3.76 11.57 33.13
CA GLU A 84 -4.28 11.68 34.50
C GLU A 84 -5.79 11.95 34.50
N ALA A 85 -6.26 12.88 33.66
CA ALA A 85 -7.69 13.15 33.46
C ALA A 85 -8.45 11.92 32.92
N ALA A 86 -7.83 11.08 32.10
CA ALA A 86 -8.45 9.84 31.63
C ALA A 86 -8.53 8.77 32.73
N LEU A 87 -7.63 8.82 33.72
CA LEU A 87 -7.54 7.88 34.85
C LEU A 87 -8.42 8.27 36.05
N GLU A 88 -9.07 9.43 36.05
CA GLU A 88 -9.94 9.90 37.15
C GLU A 88 -11.02 8.89 37.55
N THR A 89 -11.56 8.14 36.59
CA THR A 89 -12.57 7.11 36.85
C THR A 89 -12.32 5.85 36.01
N ASP A 90 -12.72 4.69 36.52
CA ASP A 90 -12.69 3.45 35.73
C ASP A 90 -13.44 3.60 34.40
N ALA A 91 -14.59 4.29 34.42
CA ALA A 91 -15.40 4.53 33.23
C ALA A 91 -14.67 5.39 32.18
N SER A 92 -13.95 6.43 32.59
CA SER A 92 -13.15 7.26 31.68
C SER A 92 -11.97 6.50 31.11
N LEU A 93 -11.32 5.65 31.91
CA LEU A 93 -10.22 4.81 31.48
C LEU A 93 -10.68 3.77 30.43
N TYR A 94 -11.73 3.01 30.73
CA TYR A 94 -12.29 2.03 29.78
C TYR A 94 -12.74 2.68 28.48
N LYS A 95 -13.27 3.90 28.56
CA LYS A 95 -13.66 4.69 27.39
C LYS A 95 -12.46 5.11 26.56
N ALA A 96 -11.38 5.60 27.17
CA ALA A 96 -10.15 5.99 26.48
C ALA A 96 -9.49 4.79 25.78
N ILE A 97 -9.44 3.64 26.44
CA ILE A 97 -8.93 2.38 25.86
C ILE A 97 -9.81 1.93 24.68
N SER A 98 -11.14 1.94 24.84
CA SER A 98 -12.07 1.55 23.78
C SER A 98 -11.97 2.46 22.56
N PHE A 99 -11.86 3.77 22.79
CA PHE A 99 -11.62 4.72 21.71
C PHE A 99 -10.30 4.45 21.02
N ASP A 100 -9.23 4.16 21.76
CA ASP A 100 -7.91 3.86 21.19
C ASP A 100 -7.97 2.68 20.22
N ILE A 101 -8.56 1.55 20.66
CA ILE A 101 -8.75 0.36 19.84
C ILE A 101 -9.56 0.69 18.58
N TYR A 102 -10.64 1.46 18.72
CA TYR A 102 -11.44 1.92 17.58
C TYR A 102 -10.64 2.84 16.63
N GLN A 103 -9.80 3.72 17.17
CA GLN A 103 -8.94 4.62 16.40
C GLN A 103 -7.89 3.86 15.62
N MET A 104 -7.16 2.95 16.26
CA MET A 104 -6.18 2.08 15.63
C MET A 104 -6.81 1.24 14.52
N GLY A 105 -7.96 0.61 14.79
CA GLY A 105 -8.68 -0.20 13.81
C GLY A 105 -9.12 0.60 12.58
N LYS A 106 -9.70 1.78 12.79
CA LYS A 106 -10.15 2.68 11.71
C LYS A 106 -8.98 3.14 10.84
N THR A 107 -7.87 3.58 11.45
CA THR A 107 -6.69 4.06 10.72
C THR A 107 -6.07 2.96 9.85
N ILE A 108 -6.00 1.72 10.34
CA ILE A 108 -5.48 0.59 9.56
C ILE A 108 -6.40 0.26 8.38
N TYR A 109 -7.72 0.24 8.60
CA TYR A 109 -8.69 -0.14 7.58
C TYR A 109 -8.76 0.87 6.43
N PHE A 110 -8.89 2.16 6.73
CA PHE A 110 -9.13 3.16 5.69
C PHE A 110 -7.88 3.54 4.90
N THR A 111 -6.70 3.52 5.53
CA THR A 111 -5.48 3.99 4.89
C THR A 111 -4.74 2.84 4.22
N LYS A 112 -4.35 1.80 4.96
CA LYS A 112 -3.46 0.75 4.46
C LYS A 112 -4.14 -0.24 3.50
N TYR A 113 -5.35 -0.69 3.82
CA TYR A 113 -6.05 -1.71 3.02
C TYR A 113 -6.50 -1.20 1.65
N ARG A 114 -6.78 0.11 1.52
CA ARG A 114 -7.19 0.69 0.23
C ARG A 114 -6.07 0.61 -0.80
N TYR A 115 -4.85 1.00 -0.44
CA TYR A 115 -3.70 0.95 -1.34
C TYR A 115 -3.31 -0.47 -1.71
N ILE A 116 -3.35 -1.41 -0.76
CA ILE A 116 -3.11 -2.83 -1.02
C ILE A 116 -4.13 -3.36 -2.04
N ARG A 117 -5.42 -3.06 -1.85
CA ARG A 117 -6.47 -3.52 -2.77
C ARG A 117 -6.24 -2.99 -4.19
N TRP A 118 -5.86 -1.72 -4.34
CA TRP A 118 -5.53 -1.16 -5.66
C TRP A 118 -4.28 -1.80 -6.26
N SER A 119 -3.22 -1.96 -5.48
CA SER A 119 -1.98 -2.61 -5.92
C SER A 119 -2.25 -4.01 -6.48
N TYR A 120 -3.06 -4.83 -5.79
CA TYR A 120 -3.48 -6.14 -6.29
C TYR A 120 -4.23 -6.07 -7.62
N ARG A 121 -5.13 -5.09 -7.80
CA ARG A 121 -5.88 -4.93 -9.06
C ARG A 121 -4.94 -4.58 -10.22
N PHE A 122 -4.00 -3.66 -10.03
CA PHE A 122 -3.02 -3.31 -11.05
C PHE A 122 -2.05 -4.46 -11.34
N PHE A 123 -1.61 -5.18 -10.32
CA PHE A 123 -0.75 -6.34 -10.47
C PHE A 123 -1.41 -7.42 -11.33
N LEU A 124 -2.65 -7.80 -11.01
CA LEU A 124 -3.41 -8.79 -11.79
C LEU A 124 -3.73 -8.27 -13.20
N ALA A 125 -4.16 -7.02 -13.32
CA ALA A 125 -4.45 -6.43 -14.63
C ALA A 125 -3.21 -6.43 -15.54
N GLY A 126 -2.04 -6.08 -15.01
CA GLY A 126 -0.77 -6.14 -15.74
C GLY A 126 -0.39 -7.56 -16.12
N PHE A 127 -0.49 -8.49 -15.18
CA PHE A 127 -0.15 -9.89 -15.41
C PHE A 127 -1.01 -10.51 -16.52
N PHE A 128 -2.32 -10.29 -16.50
CA PHE A 128 -3.21 -10.79 -17.55
C PHE A 128 -3.03 -10.05 -18.87
N SER A 129 -3.09 -8.71 -18.88
CA SER A 129 -3.00 -7.94 -20.13
C SER A 129 -1.64 -8.09 -20.81
N GLY A 130 -0.54 -7.94 -20.07
CA GLY A 130 0.81 -8.14 -20.56
C GLY A 130 1.04 -9.59 -21.01
N GLY A 131 0.62 -10.56 -20.18
CA GLY A 131 0.72 -11.98 -20.53
C GLY A 131 -0.01 -12.33 -21.81
N THR A 132 -1.27 -11.87 -21.98
CA THR A 132 -2.02 -12.09 -23.23
C THR A 132 -1.32 -11.46 -24.42
N LEU A 133 -0.78 -10.25 -24.28
CA LEU A 133 -0.16 -9.54 -25.39
C LEU A 133 1.14 -10.22 -25.83
N ILE A 134 1.94 -10.72 -24.88
CA ILE A 134 3.14 -11.53 -25.16
C ILE A 134 2.76 -12.81 -25.94
N VAL A 135 1.68 -13.49 -25.54
CA VAL A 135 1.20 -14.70 -26.25
C VAL A 135 0.75 -14.35 -27.67
N PHE A 136 0.03 -13.24 -27.87
CA PHE A 136 -0.37 -12.80 -29.21
C PHE A 136 0.82 -12.43 -30.10
N GLU A 137 1.85 -11.78 -29.56
CA GLU A 137 3.10 -11.50 -30.28
C GLU A 137 3.84 -12.80 -30.63
N SER A 138 3.85 -13.79 -29.73
CA SER A 138 4.46 -15.11 -29.98
C SER A 138 3.79 -15.90 -31.09
N ILE A 139 2.49 -15.74 -31.29
CA ILE A 139 1.72 -16.39 -32.37
C ILE A 139 1.88 -15.64 -33.71
N GLY A 140 2.53 -14.46 -33.72
CA GLY A 140 2.77 -13.67 -34.93
C GLY A 140 1.57 -12.85 -35.39
N TRP A 141 0.56 -12.66 -34.54
CA TRP A 141 -0.65 -11.89 -34.86
C TRP A 141 -0.47 -10.37 -34.79
N ILE A 142 0.56 -9.89 -34.08
CA ILE A 142 0.85 -8.45 -33.92
C ILE A 142 2.19 -8.15 -34.57
N PRO A 143 2.30 -7.17 -35.49
CA PRO A 143 3.58 -6.72 -35.98
C PRO A 143 4.31 -6.02 -34.83
N SER A 144 5.45 -6.58 -34.40
CA SER A 144 6.35 -5.93 -33.45
C SER A 144 6.72 -4.53 -33.97
N LEU A 145 6.35 -3.49 -33.23
CA LEU A 145 6.57 -2.07 -33.59
C LEU A 145 8.04 -1.67 -33.76
N ILE A 146 8.98 -2.58 -33.48
CA ILE A 146 10.43 -2.38 -33.53
C ILE A 146 11.06 -3.36 -34.54
N ARG A 147 10.53 -3.42 -35.76
CA ARG A 147 11.34 -3.82 -36.93
C ARG A 147 11.80 -2.54 -37.63
N GLY A 148 12.86 -1.95 -37.10
CA GLY A 148 13.59 -0.82 -37.68
C GLY A 148 15.06 -1.00 -37.35
#